data_AF-A0A0Q7CQ78-F1
#
_entry.id   AF-A0A0Q7CQ78-F1
#
_cell.length_a   1.000
_cell.length_b   1.000
_cell.length_c   1.000
_cell.angle_alpha   90.00
_cell.angle_beta   90.00
_cell.angle_gamma   90.00
#
_symmetry.space_group_name_H-M   'P 1'
#
loop_
_entity.id
_entity.type
_entity.pdbx_description
1 polymer ?
#
loop_
_entity_poly.entity_id
_entity_poly.type
_entity_poly.pdbx_seq_one_letter_code
_entity_poly.pdbx_strand_id
1 'polypeptide(L)'
;MAASASPMVLFAQQAEQPLGARLYAGQQTLAGYIAGHETPLPETASRCVNCHVLAGSPRPASGSQKTVAFGPLLSAEGLKGLVPRRGGPPSRYDLHAFCELLKTGVDPAKVIIQRTMPRYKLDEPQCEALWMYITQPTP
;
A
#
# COMPACT_ATOMS: atom_id res chain seq x y z
N MET A 1 49.92 -24.83 6.08
CA MET A 1 48.99 -24.67 4.95
C MET A 1 47.75 -23.98 5.49
N ALA A 2 47.66 -22.66 5.35
CA ALA A 2 46.49 -21.88 5.74
C ALA A 2 45.69 -21.57 4.48
N ALA A 3 44.44 -22.01 4.43
CA ALA A 3 43.53 -21.66 3.34
C ALA A 3 42.99 -20.25 3.61
N SER A 4 43.44 -19.28 2.80
CA SER A 4 42.88 -17.93 2.77
C SER A 4 41.50 -17.99 2.10
N ALA A 5 40.43 -17.90 2.90
CA ALA A 5 39.11 -17.61 2.37
C ALA A 5 39.09 -16.14 1.89
N SER A 6 38.77 -15.94 0.60
CA SER A 6 38.73 -14.62 -0.04
C SER A 6 37.55 -13.79 0.50
N PRO A 7 37.73 -12.48 0.76
CA PRO A 7 36.67 -11.61 1.31
C PRO A 7 35.60 -11.19 0.29
N MET A 8 35.58 -11.74 -0.93
CA MET A 8 34.74 -11.26 -2.03
C MET A 8 33.26 -11.72 -1.99
N VAL A 9 32.83 -12.48 -0.99
CA VAL A 9 31.46 -13.05 -0.96
C VAL A 9 30.52 -12.34 0.03
N LEU A 10 30.98 -11.29 0.72
CA LEU A 10 30.20 -10.64 1.80
C LEU A 10 29.29 -9.48 1.37
N PHE A 11 28.98 -9.33 0.07
CA PHE A 11 28.11 -8.25 -0.43
C PHE A 11 26.82 -8.71 -1.11
N ALA A 12 26.60 -10.01 -1.26
CA ALA A 12 25.40 -10.54 -1.90
C ALA A 12 24.48 -11.16 -0.86
N GLN A 13 23.57 -10.36 -0.27
CA GLN A 13 22.27 -10.77 0.30
C GLN A 13 21.60 -9.60 1.05
N GLN A 14 21.62 -8.38 0.50
CA GLN A 14 20.51 -7.47 0.80
C GLN A 14 19.39 -7.89 -0.15
N ALA A 15 18.42 -8.67 0.35
CA ALA A 15 17.24 -9.00 -0.43
C ALA A 15 16.57 -7.68 -0.84
N GLU A 16 16.58 -7.39 -2.15
CA GLU A 16 15.93 -6.21 -2.69
C GLU A 16 14.45 -6.26 -2.26
N GLN A 17 13.98 -5.21 -1.59
CA GLN A 17 12.60 -5.16 -1.13
C GLN A 17 11.65 -5.29 -2.32
N PRO A 18 10.61 -6.15 -2.26
CA PRO A 18 9.64 -6.30 -3.34
C PRO A 18 9.03 -4.96 -3.75
N LEU A 19 8.75 -4.78 -5.03
CA LEU A 19 8.22 -3.52 -5.59
C LEU A 19 7.02 -2.98 -4.79
N GLY A 20 6.05 -3.82 -4.45
CA GLY A 20 4.87 -3.41 -3.68
C GLY A 20 5.21 -2.83 -2.30
N ALA A 21 6.20 -3.39 -1.61
CA ALA A 21 6.69 -2.86 -0.34
C ALA A 21 7.32 -1.47 -0.50
N ARG A 22 8.13 -1.31 -1.57
CA ARG A 22 8.76 -0.02 -1.88
C ARG A 22 7.76 1.06 -2.25
N LEU A 23 6.73 0.72 -3.02
CA LEU A 23 5.64 1.63 -3.38
C LEU A 23 4.82 2.03 -2.14
N TYR A 24 4.44 1.06 -1.30
CA TYR A 24 3.69 1.30 -0.07
C TYR A 24 4.45 2.23 0.90
N ALA A 25 5.75 1.98 1.09
CA ALA A 25 6.63 2.78 1.94
C ALA A 25 7.00 4.14 1.33
N GLY A 26 6.77 4.34 0.03
CA GLY A 26 7.18 5.54 -0.70
C GLY A 26 8.68 5.64 -0.94
N GLN A 27 9.36 4.50 -1.03
CA GLN A 27 10.75 4.37 -1.50
C GLN A 27 10.84 4.41 -3.02
N GLN A 28 9.80 3.91 -3.69
CA GLN A 28 9.53 4.19 -5.09
C GLN A 28 8.32 5.14 -5.15
N THR A 29 8.50 6.28 -5.78
CA THR A 29 7.50 7.35 -5.80
C THR A 29 6.33 7.00 -6.71
N LEU A 30 5.12 7.30 -6.24
CA LEU A 30 3.89 7.35 -7.04
C LEU A 30 3.37 8.78 -7.06
N ALA A 31 3.17 9.31 -8.27
CA ALA A 31 2.58 10.63 -8.45
C ALA A 31 1.11 10.61 -8.01
N GLY A 32 0.83 11.25 -6.88
CA GLY A 32 -0.50 11.35 -6.28
C GLY A 32 -1.07 12.77 -6.37
N TYR A 33 -2.39 12.89 -6.41
CA TYR A 33 -3.12 14.16 -6.48
C TYR A 33 -4.32 14.11 -5.54
N ILE A 34 -4.70 15.23 -4.93
CA ILE A 34 -5.96 15.32 -4.19
C ILE A 34 -7.09 15.58 -5.18
N ALA A 35 -8.21 14.86 -5.06
CA ALA A 35 -9.33 15.04 -5.97
C ALA A 35 -9.79 16.51 -5.96
N GLY A 36 -9.90 17.11 -7.15
CA GLY A 36 -10.19 18.55 -7.32
C GLY A 36 -8.97 19.48 -7.24
N HIS A 37 -7.74 18.93 -7.24
CA HIS A 37 -6.50 19.69 -7.41
C HIS A 37 -5.66 19.08 -8.53
N GLU A 38 -5.04 19.94 -9.34
CA GLU A 38 -4.23 19.51 -10.50
C GLU A 38 -2.74 19.38 -10.18
N THR A 39 -2.29 19.98 -9.09
CA THR A 39 -0.89 19.91 -8.66
C THR A 39 -0.57 18.56 -8.04
N PRO A 40 0.48 17.86 -8.49
CA PRO A 40 0.96 16.66 -7.81
C PRO A 40 1.34 16.97 -6.37
N LEU A 41 1.04 16.04 -5.47
CA LEU A 41 1.52 16.07 -4.11
C LEU A 41 3.06 15.90 -4.09
N PRO A 42 3.75 16.51 -3.10
CA PRO A 42 5.13 16.13 -2.80
C PRO A 42 5.24 14.62 -2.57
N GLU A 43 6.35 14.01 -2.99
CA GLU A 43 6.55 12.56 -2.91
C GLU A 43 6.43 12.02 -1.46
N THR A 44 6.80 12.84 -0.49
CA THR A 44 6.68 12.52 0.93
C THR A 44 5.25 12.50 1.43
N ALA A 45 4.33 13.21 0.77
CA ALA A 45 2.93 13.31 1.16
C ALA A 45 2.04 12.23 0.53
N SER A 46 2.43 11.67 -0.63
CA SER A 46 1.62 10.66 -1.34
C SER A 46 1.80 9.22 -0.84
N ARG A 47 2.67 8.98 0.15
CA ARG A 47 3.04 7.63 0.63
C ARG A 47 1.89 6.95 1.37
N CYS A 48 1.61 5.68 1.04
CA CYS A 48 0.53 4.92 1.67
C CYS A 48 0.70 4.80 3.19
N VAL A 49 1.95 4.58 3.65
CA VAL A 49 2.34 4.48 5.07
C VAL A 49 2.02 5.70 5.93
N ASN A 50 1.74 6.85 5.32
CA ASN A 50 1.37 8.06 6.06
C ASN A 50 -0.04 7.94 6.65
N CYS A 51 -0.93 7.19 5.99
CA CYS A 51 -2.33 7.08 6.37
C CYS A 51 -2.72 5.67 6.78
N HIS A 52 -2.13 4.66 6.15
CA HIS A 52 -2.49 3.26 6.35
C HIS A 52 -1.49 2.51 7.23
N VAL A 53 -2.01 1.46 7.86
CA VAL A 53 -1.23 0.44 8.57
C VAL A 53 -1.60 -0.91 7.96
N LEU A 54 -0.61 -1.76 7.71
CA LEU A 54 -0.86 -3.14 7.31
C LEU A 54 -1.12 -3.99 8.55
N ALA A 55 -2.10 -4.88 8.47
CA ALA A 55 -2.29 -5.92 9.47
C ALA A 55 -0.99 -6.72 9.68
N GLY A 56 -0.69 -7.04 10.94
CA GLY A 56 0.55 -7.69 11.37
C GLY A 56 1.83 -6.87 11.27
N SER A 57 1.75 -5.58 10.91
CA SER A 57 2.90 -4.68 11.11
C SER A 57 3.27 -4.64 12.60
N PRO A 58 4.57 -4.63 12.96
CA PRO A 58 4.99 -4.47 14.35
C PRO A 58 4.31 -3.25 14.97
N ARG A 59 3.70 -3.44 16.15
CA ARG A 59 3.09 -2.34 16.88
C ARG A 59 4.18 -1.30 17.18
N PRO A 60 3.95 0.00 16.94
CA PRO A 60 4.93 1.02 17.31
C PRO A 60 5.27 0.89 18.80
N ALA A 61 6.54 1.10 19.13
CA ALA A 61 7.04 1.00 20.50
C ALA A 61 6.21 1.91 21.43
N SER A 62 5.94 1.43 22.64
CA SER A 62 5.19 2.18 23.65
C SER A 62 5.84 3.55 23.87
N GLY A 63 5.09 4.64 23.66
CA GLY A 63 5.59 6.02 23.73
C GLY A 63 5.79 6.72 22.38
N SER A 64 5.71 6.01 21.24
CA SER A 64 5.62 6.66 19.93
C SER A 64 4.23 7.25 19.73
N GLN A 65 4.14 8.58 19.57
CA GLN A 65 2.91 9.32 19.23
C GLN A 65 2.40 9.04 17.80
N LYS A 66 2.53 7.80 17.29
CA LYS A 66 1.83 7.42 16.07
C LYS A 66 0.36 7.25 16.43
N THR A 67 -0.35 8.38 16.40
CA THR A 67 -1.79 8.48 16.55
C THR A 67 -2.49 7.54 15.57
N VAL A 68 -3.72 7.17 15.92
CA VAL A 68 -4.63 6.31 15.14
C VAL A 68 -4.45 6.54 13.63
N ALA A 69 -4.29 5.46 12.87
CA ALA A 69 -4.16 5.52 11.41
C ALA A 69 -5.28 6.37 10.81
N PHE A 70 -4.94 7.31 9.93
CA PHE A 70 -5.91 8.19 9.29
C PHE A 70 -6.80 7.44 8.28
N GLY A 71 -6.21 6.46 7.60
CA GLY A 71 -6.91 5.52 6.73
C GLY A 71 -7.30 4.23 7.45
N PRO A 72 -8.18 3.41 6.85
CA PRO A 72 -8.50 2.09 7.36
C PRO A 72 -7.26 1.20 7.45
N LEU A 73 -7.30 0.24 8.39
CA LEU A 73 -6.36 -0.87 8.42
C LEU A 73 -6.45 -1.63 7.10
N LEU A 74 -5.30 -1.92 6.51
CA LEU A 74 -5.20 -2.70 5.28
C LEU A 74 -4.85 -4.15 5.63
N SER A 75 -5.70 -5.09 5.23
CA SER A 75 -5.45 -6.52 5.40
C SER A 75 -6.03 -7.31 4.24
N ALA A 76 -5.56 -8.54 4.06
CA ALA A 76 -6.09 -9.45 3.06
C ALA A 76 -7.59 -9.71 3.29
N GLU A 77 -8.01 -9.90 4.54
CA GLU A 77 -9.39 -10.17 4.93
C GLU A 77 -10.29 -8.96 4.67
N GLY A 78 -9.83 -7.75 5.02
CA GLY A 78 -10.60 -6.52 4.83
C GLY A 78 -10.81 -6.14 3.36
N LEU A 79 -9.87 -6.49 2.49
CA LEU A 79 -9.96 -6.20 1.06
C LEU A 79 -10.66 -7.31 0.28
N LYS A 80 -10.29 -8.58 0.51
CA LYS A 80 -10.82 -9.73 -0.25
C LYS A 80 -12.13 -10.29 0.33
N GLY A 81 -12.45 -9.97 1.58
CA GLY A 81 -13.70 -10.38 2.23
C GLY A 81 -14.94 -9.73 1.61
N LEU A 82 -16.04 -10.45 1.58
CA LEU A 82 -17.34 -9.89 1.18
C LEU A 82 -17.88 -9.00 2.30
N VAL A 83 -18.02 -7.71 2.02
CA VAL A 83 -18.54 -6.72 2.96
C VAL A 83 -20.00 -6.41 2.62
N PRO A 84 -20.97 -6.69 3.51
CA PRO A 84 -22.35 -6.31 3.31
C PRO A 84 -22.52 -4.80 3.42
N ARG A 85 -23.50 -4.25 2.70
CA ARG A 85 -23.83 -2.81 2.73
C ARG A 85 -25.32 -2.57 2.88
N ARG A 86 -25.67 -1.39 3.38
CA ARG A 86 -27.08 -0.98 3.54
C ARG A 86 -27.72 -0.81 2.16
N GLY A 87 -28.69 -1.68 1.84
CA GLY A 87 -29.53 -1.55 0.64
C GLY A 87 -28.90 -1.97 -0.68
N GLY A 88 -27.77 -2.69 -0.69
CA GLY A 88 -27.15 -3.17 -1.92
C GLY A 88 -26.44 -4.52 -1.76
N PRO A 89 -26.06 -5.17 -2.87
CA PRO A 89 -25.33 -6.43 -2.80
C PRO A 89 -23.98 -6.24 -2.08
N PRO A 90 -23.50 -7.26 -1.35
CA PRO A 90 -22.15 -7.27 -0.80
C PRO A 90 -21.10 -7.10 -1.91
N SER A 91 -20.00 -6.45 -1.59
CA SER A 91 -18.88 -6.24 -2.49
C SER A 91 -17.57 -6.64 -1.84
N ARG A 92 -16.56 -6.93 -2.66
CA ARG A 92 -15.18 -7.15 -2.24
C ARG A 92 -14.25 -6.53 -3.27
N TYR A 93 -13.01 -6.28 -2.89
CA TYR A 93 -11.98 -5.91 -3.84
C TYR A 93 -11.43 -7.14 -4.56
N ASP A 94 -11.20 -6.99 -5.85
CA ASP A 94 -10.21 -7.74 -6.62
C ASP A 94 -9.12 -6.77 -7.09
N LEU A 95 -8.13 -7.27 -7.84
CA LEU A 95 -7.05 -6.46 -8.37
C LEU A 95 -7.58 -5.29 -9.22
N HIS A 96 -8.55 -5.55 -10.10
CA HIS A 96 -9.08 -4.53 -11.00
C HIS A 96 -9.76 -3.41 -10.23
N ALA A 97 -10.66 -3.73 -9.30
CA ALA A 97 -11.38 -2.75 -8.50
C ALA A 97 -10.45 -2.00 -7.52
N PHE A 98 -9.37 -2.65 -7.05
CA PHE A 98 -8.31 -1.98 -6.30
C PHE A 98 -7.57 -0.95 -7.16
N CYS A 99 -7.20 -1.31 -8.40
CA CYS A 99 -6.58 -0.37 -9.33
C CYS A 99 -7.52 0.77 -9.71
N GLU A 100 -8.80 0.50 -9.93
CA GLU A 100 -9.84 1.52 -10.16
C GLU A 100 -9.87 2.50 -8.99
N LEU A 101 -9.95 1.98 -7.75
CA LEU A 101 -9.95 2.80 -6.53
C LEU A 101 -8.73 3.73 -6.46
N LEU A 102 -7.51 3.21 -6.69
CA LEU A 102 -6.30 4.03 -6.60
C LEU A 102 -6.26 5.13 -7.66
N LYS A 103 -6.78 4.86 -8.86
CA LYS A 103 -6.78 5.82 -9.98
C LYS A 103 -7.89 6.87 -9.87
N THR A 104 -9.09 6.44 -9.49
CA THR A 104 -10.31 7.26 -9.59
C THR A 104 -10.90 7.61 -8.23
N GLY A 105 -10.64 6.78 -7.22
CA GLY A 105 -11.27 6.88 -5.90
C GLY A 105 -12.61 6.21 -5.78
N VAL A 106 -12.99 5.41 -6.77
CA VAL A 106 -14.27 4.70 -6.78
C VAL A 106 -14.03 3.26 -6.36
N ASP A 107 -14.77 2.83 -5.35
CA ASP A 107 -14.68 1.47 -4.82
C ASP A 107 -15.54 0.46 -5.61
N PRO A 108 -15.45 -0.85 -5.32
CA PRO A 108 -16.23 -1.88 -6.01
C PRO A 108 -17.74 -1.72 -5.83
N ALA A 109 -18.20 -1.03 -4.78
CA ALA A 109 -19.60 -0.72 -4.52
C ALA A 109 -20.06 0.60 -5.19
N LYS A 110 -19.19 1.22 -5.99
CA LYS A 110 -19.37 2.53 -6.65
C LYS A 110 -19.50 3.71 -5.68
N VAL A 111 -18.89 3.58 -4.50
CA VAL A 111 -18.75 4.65 -3.52
C VAL A 111 -17.46 5.42 -3.79
N ILE A 112 -17.55 6.74 -3.74
CA ILE A 112 -16.39 7.64 -3.83
C ILE A 112 -15.75 7.74 -2.44
N ILE A 113 -14.47 7.41 -2.34
CA ILE A 113 -13.73 7.52 -1.08
C ILE A 113 -13.38 8.95 -0.72
N GLN A 114 -13.02 9.15 0.55
CA GLN A 114 -12.61 10.42 1.11
C GLN A 114 -11.61 11.15 0.19
N ARG A 115 -11.87 12.43 -0.04
CA ARG A 115 -11.05 13.30 -0.90
C ARG A 115 -9.60 13.40 -0.42
N THR A 116 -9.37 13.23 0.87
CA THR A 116 -8.04 13.25 1.51
C THR A 116 -7.15 12.08 1.11
N MET A 117 -7.71 10.96 0.65
CA MET A 117 -6.91 9.88 0.07
C MET A 117 -6.49 10.27 -1.36
N PRO A 118 -5.19 10.26 -1.70
CA PRO A 118 -4.74 10.64 -3.03
C PRO A 118 -5.30 9.74 -4.15
N ARG A 119 -5.35 10.30 -5.36
CA ARG A 119 -5.51 9.58 -6.64
C ARG A 119 -4.15 9.46 -7.29
N TYR A 120 -3.83 8.29 -7.79
CA TYR A 120 -2.49 7.96 -8.23
C TYR A 120 -2.43 7.77 -9.75
N LYS A 121 -1.32 8.22 -10.34
CA LYS A 121 -0.90 7.77 -11.66
C LYS A 121 -0.03 6.52 -11.44
N LEU A 122 -0.60 5.36 -11.74
CA LEU A 122 0.09 4.08 -11.66
C LEU A 122 -0.13 3.26 -12.93
N ASP A 123 0.92 2.56 -13.35
CA ASP A 123 0.83 1.53 -14.38
C ASP A 123 0.32 0.20 -13.80
N GLU A 124 0.07 -0.78 -14.67
CA GLU A 124 -0.45 -2.09 -14.28
C GLU A 124 0.53 -2.88 -13.40
N PRO A 125 1.84 -2.99 -13.72
CA PRO A 125 2.82 -3.66 -12.85
C PRO A 125 2.91 -3.04 -11.44
N GLN A 126 2.86 -1.72 -11.32
CA GLN A 126 2.85 -1.03 -10.02
C GLN A 126 1.60 -1.37 -9.22
N CYS A 127 0.43 -1.39 -9.88
CA CYS A 127 -0.82 -1.75 -9.21
C CYS A 127 -0.80 -3.17 -8.68
N GLU A 128 -0.39 -4.11 -9.54
CA GLU A 128 -0.32 -5.53 -9.19
C GLU A 128 0.65 -5.77 -8.04
N ALA A 129 1.83 -5.16 -8.09
CA ALA A 129 2.81 -5.27 -7.02
C ALA A 129 2.27 -4.74 -5.68
N LEU A 130 1.57 -3.60 -5.67
CA LEU A 130 0.91 -3.07 -4.47
C LEU A 130 -0.18 -4.02 -3.96
N TRP A 131 -1.03 -4.53 -4.84
CA TRP A 131 -2.10 -5.46 -4.48
C TRP A 131 -1.54 -6.74 -3.85
N MET A 132 -0.52 -7.34 -4.47
CA MET A 132 0.15 -8.53 -3.94
C MET A 132 0.72 -8.28 -2.55
N TYR A 133 1.40 -7.15 -2.35
CA TYR A 133 2.01 -6.81 -1.07
C TYR A 133 0.98 -6.52 0.03
N ILE A 134 -0.07 -5.75 -0.28
CA ILE A 134 -1.09 -5.35 0.71
C ILE A 134 -1.99 -6.54 1.10
N THR A 135 -2.23 -7.46 0.17
CA THR A 135 -3.15 -8.58 0.36
C THR A 135 -2.47 -9.93 0.59
N GLN A 136 -1.17 -9.90 0.88
CA GLN A 136 -0.48 -11.07 1.41
C GLN A 136 -1.10 -11.45 2.76
N PRO A 137 -1.22 -12.74 3.08
CA PRO A 137 -1.67 -13.17 4.40
C PRO A 137 -0.81 -12.53 5.46
N THR A 138 -1.44 -12.03 6.52
CA THR A 138 -0.71 -11.67 7.72
C THR A 138 -0.17 -12.98 8.32
N PRO A 139 1.13 -13.08 8.64
CA PRO A 139 1.66 -14.27 9.31
C PRO A 139 1.03 -14.51 10.67
#